data_AF-A0A4D4MGT5-F1
#
_entry.id   AF-A0A4D4MGT5-F1
#
_cell.length_a   1.000
_cell.length_b   1.000
_cell.length_c   1.000
_cell.angle_alpha   90.00
_cell.angle_beta   90.00
_cell.angle_gamma   90.00
#
_symmetry.space_group_name_H-M   'P 1'
#
loop_
_entity.id
_entity.type
_entity.pdbx_description
1 polymer ?
#
loop_
_entity_poly.entity_id
_entity_poly.type
_entity_poly.pdbx_seq_one_letter_code
_entity_poly.pdbx_strand_id
1 'polypeptide(L)'
;MNLHGYLARERIRYGSDEALDFTDAYFRTVAYHAVRESNRLAIERRHHFAGFPESRYASGEYFEPYTRQPWEPSTERVRVLFAEAGVRLPTQRDWQELRDSVVAHGLYNQNLQAVAPNGSIAYINHATASIHPVPARIEIRKEGKIGRVCFPAPHMTDDNLEFFQDAYEIGYEKIIDTYAAATRHVDQGLSLTLFFTDDATTRDINKAHIYAWRKGIKSLYYVRLRQLALEGTEVDGVVSSTR
;
A
#
# COMPACT_ATOMS: atom_id res chain seq x y z
N MET A 1 -3.94 -1.90 -3.60
CA MET A 1 -3.46 -3.24 -4.01
C MET A 1 -2.50 -3.09 -5.17
N ASN A 2 -1.83 -4.16 -5.59
CA ASN A 2 -0.91 -4.22 -6.74
C ASN A 2 0.37 -3.36 -6.67
N LEU A 3 0.81 -2.92 -5.48
CA LEU A 3 2.01 -2.08 -5.38
C LEU A 3 3.24 -2.82 -5.91
N HIS A 4 3.47 -4.05 -5.45
CA HIS A 4 4.64 -4.81 -5.87
C HIS A 4 4.61 -5.14 -7.36
N GLY A 5 3.45 -5.51 -7.91
CA GLY A 5 3.28 -5.75 -9.35
C GLY A 5 3.58 -4.52 -10.19
N TYR A 6 3.12 -3.34 -9.75
CA TYR A 6 3.43 -2.06 -10.42
C TYR A 6 4.93 -1.74 -10.36
N LEU A 7 5.53 -1.79 -9.18
CA LEU A 7 6.95 -1.49 -9.01
C LEU A 7 7.82 -2.43 -9.87
N ALA A 8 7.51 -3.73 -9.87
CA ALA A 8 8.25 -4.71 -10.66
C ALA A 8 8.09 -4.50 -12.18
N ARG A 9 6.89 -4.13 -12.65
CA ARG A 9 6.65 -3.75 -14.05
C ARG A 9 7.54 -2.56 -14.45
N GLU A 10 7.66 -1.57 -13.57
CA GLU A 10 8.50 -0.38 -13.77
C GLU A 10 9.98 -0.59 -13.47
N ARG A 11 10.40 -1.83 -13.18
CA ARG A 11 11.76 -2.22 -12.82
C ARG A 11 12.30 -1.51 -11.58
N ILE A 12 11.43 -1.30 -10.60
CA ILE A 12 11.76 -0.74 -9.28
C ILE A 12 11.73 -1.87 -8.25
N ARG A 13 12.83 -2.04 -7.51
CA ARG A 13 12.90 -3.04 -6.44
C ARG A 13 12.06 -2.61 -5.25
N TYR A 14 11.25 -3.52 -4.71
CA TYR A 14 10.46 -3.25 -3.52
C TYR A 14 11.34 -2.80 -2.34
N GLY A 15 10.91 -1.73 -1.66
CA GLY A 15 11.62 -1.15 -0.51
C GLY A 15 12.94 -0.44 -0.86
N SER A 16 13.21 -0.19 -2.14
CA SER A 16 14.23 0.78 -2.56
C SER A 16 13.76 2.22 -2.31
N ASP A 17 14.67 3.19 -2.34
CA ASP A 17 14.34 4.60 -2.18
C ASP A 17 13.29 5.07 -3.21
N GLU A 18 13.40 4.60 -4.46
CA GLU A 18 12.41 4.87 -5.52
C GLU A 18 11.03 4.28 -5.18
N ALA A 19 10.97 3.08 -4.59
CA ALA A 19 9.71 2.46 -4.17
C ALA A 19 9.06 3.23 -3.03
N LEU A 20 9.86 3.68 -2.05
CA LEU A 20 9.37 4.46 -0.92
C LEU A 20 8.87 5.84 -1.37
N ASP A 21 9.62 6.50 -2.26
CA ASP A 21 9.26 7.79 -2.85
C ASP A 21 7.99 7.70 -3.70
N PHE A 22 7.87 6.64 -4.53
CA PHE A 22 6.64 6.37 -5.28
C PHE A 22 5.45 6.17 -4.35
N THR A 23 5.62 5.36 -3.30
CA THR A 23 4.55 5.06 -2.35
C THR A 23 4.06 6.32 -1.64
N ASP A 24 4.98 7.15 -1.15
CA ASP A 24 4.66 8.44 -0.52
C ASP A 24 3.92 9.37 -1.51
N ALA A 25 4.47 9.58 -2.72
CA ALA A 25 3.87 10.44 -3.74
C ALA A 25 2.49 9.96 -4.19
N TYR A 26 2.32 8.65 -4.38
CA TYR A 26 1.05 8.04 -4.77
C TYR A 26 -0.01 8.23 -3.69
N PHE A 27 0.28 7.83 -2.45
CA PHE A 27 -0.68 7.93 -1.36
C PHE A 27 -1.01 9.37 -0.98
N ARG A 28 -0.04 10.30 -1.08
CA ARG A 28 -0.30 11.74 -0.95
C ARG A 28 -1.29 12.23 -2.01
N THR A 29 -1.12 11.81 -3.25
CA THR A 29 -2.00 12.20 -4.37
C THR A 29 -3.40 11.62 -4.19
N VAL A 30 -3.53 10.36 -3.80
CA VAL A 30 -4.84 9.74 -3.49
C VAL A 30 -5.51 10.46 -2.32
N ALA A 31 -4.77 10.76 -1.24
CA ALA A 31 -5.32 11.48 -0.09
C ALA A 31 -5.85 12.87 -0.49
N TYR A 32 -5.11 13.62 -1.30
CA TYR A 32 -5.56 14.91 -1.82
C TYR A 32 -6.90 14.79 -2.53
N HIS A 33 -7.01 13.87 -3.47
CA HIS A 33 -8.23 13.71 -4.26
C HIS A 33 -9.40 13.16 -3.43
N ALA A 34 -9.15 12.28 -2.47
CA ALA A 34 -10.18 11.75 -1.57
C ALA A 34 -10.76 12.85 -0.66
N VAL A 35 -9.89 13.68 -0.06
CA VAL A 35 -10.32 14.80 0.78
C VAL A 35 -11.05 15.85 -0.04
N ARG A 36 -10.52 16.20 -1.22
CA ARG A 36 -11.17 17.13 -2.16
C ARG A 36 -12.56 16.66 -2.56
N GLU A 37 -12.72 15.39 -2.85
CA GLU A 37 -14.00 14.82 -3.25
C GLU A 37 -15.01 14.80 -2.09
N SER A 38 -14.56 14.47 -0.88
CA SER A 38 -15.42 14.53 0.31
C SER A 38 -15.82 15.96 0.68
N ASN A 39 -14.94 16.95 0.44
CA ASN A 39 -15.28 18.37 0.56
C ASN A 39 -16.31 18.80 -0.48
N ARG A 40 -16.14 18.39 -1.75
CA ARG A 40 -17.12 18.63 -2.82
C ARG A 40 -18.50 18.08 -2.45
N LEU A 41 -18.56 16.85 -1.94
CA LEU A 41 -19.80 16.25 -1.45
C LEU A 41 -20.43 17.02 -0.29
N ALA A 42 -19.61 17.58 0.61
CA ALA A 42 -20.11 18.38 1.73
C ALA A 42 -20.78 19.67 1.24
N ILE A 43 -20.18 20.33 0.25
CA ILE A 43 -20.71 21.54 -0.39
C ILE A 43 -22.04 21.21 -1.11
N GLU A 44 -22.03 20.17 -1.95
CA GLU A 44 -23.20 19.78 -2.75
C GLU A 44 -24.39 19.36 -1.90
N ARG A 45 -24.13 18.60 -0.83
CA ARG A 45 -25.16 18.11 0.08
C ARG A 45 -25.48 19.08 1.21
N ARG A 46 -24.73 20.19 1.32
CA ARG A 46 -24.83 21.19 2.39
C ARG A 46 -24.78 20.56 3.78
N HIS A 47 -23.93 19.54 3.93
CA HIS A 47 -23.83 18.76 5.16
C HIS A 47 -22.43 18.15 5.28
N HIS A 48 -21.82 18.29 6.45
CA HIS A 48 -20.59 17.61 6.83
C HIS A 48 -20.89 16.47 7.80
N PHE A 49 -19.94 15.55 8.00
CA PHE A 49 -20.10 14.46 8.97
C PHE A 49 -20.33 14.99 10.40
N ALA A 50 -20.96 14.18 11.25
CA ALA A 50 -21.23 14.53 12.64
C ALA A 50 -19.94 14.65 13.46
N GLY A 51 -19.75 15.78 14.16
CA GLY A 51 -18.53 16.06 14.91
C GLY A 51 -17.39 16.66 14.08
N PHE A 52 -17.69 17.20 12.88
CA PHE A 52 -16.71 17.93 12.07
C PHE A 52 -16.08 19.12 12.82
N PRO A 53 -16.84 20.01 13.52
CA PRO A 53 -16.27 21.18 14.18
C PRO A 53 -15.17 20.86 15.21
N GLU A 54 -15.20 19.68 15.82
CA GLU A 54 -14.23 19.20 16.80
C GLU A 54 -13.03 18.47 16.17
N SER A 55 -13.05 18.28 14.85
CA SER A 55 -12.05 17.51 14.13
C SER A 55 -10.80 18.31 13.78
N ARG A 56 -9.70 17.60 13.54
CA ARG A 56 -8.45 18.17 12.99
C ARG A 56 -8.60 18.72 11.57
N TYR A 57 -9.68 18.37 10.87
CA TYR A 57 -10.00 18.97 9.58
C TYR A 57 -10.57 20.38 9.76
N ALA A 58 -11.44 20.59 10.75
CA ALA A 58 -12.01 21.91 11.06
C ALA A 58 -10.97 22.88 11.62
N SER A 59 -10.04 22.41 12.45
CA SER A 59 -8.93 23.24 12.94
C SER A 59 -7.86 23.53 11.89
N GLY A 60 -7.85 22.79 10.78
CA GLY A 60 -6.82 22.87 9.73
C GLY A 60 -5.52 22.10 10.04
N GLU A 61 -5.37 21.54 11.25
CA GLU A 61 -4.16 20.83 11.70
C GLU A 61 -3.80 19.65 10.77
N TYR A 62 -4.81 18.95 10.24
CA TYR A 62 -4.62 17.84 9.28
C TYR A 62 -3.77 18.25 8.07
N PHE A 63 -3.90 19.50 7.62
CA PHE A 63 -3.27 20.01 6.40
C PHE A 63 -1.84 20.51 6.63
N GLU A 64 -1.39 20.65 7.88
CA GLU A 64 -0.07 21.21 8.19
C GLU A 64 1.09 20.46 7.49
N PRO A 65 1.16 19.12 7.49
CA PRO A 65 2.24 18.40 6.83
C PRO A 65 2.30 18.68 5.32
N TYR A 66 1.16 18.97 4.68
CA TYR A 66 1.05 19.22 3.24
C TYR A 66 1.24 20.68 2.85
N THR A 67 1.07 21.60 3.80
CA THR A 67 1.07 23.06 3.56
C THR A 67 2.32 23.76 4.07
N ARG A 68 3.11 23.11 4.95
CA ARG A 68 4.35 23.69 5.53
C ARG A 68 5.51 23.79 4.53
N GLN A 69 5.60 22.89 3.56
CA GLN A 69 6.66 22.90 2.56
C GLN A 69 6.15 22.38 1.20
N PRO A 70 6.80 22.78 0.09
CA PRO A 70 6.60 22.13 -1.21
C PRO A 70 6.90 20.64 -1.12
N TRP A 71 6.06 19.84 -1.75
CA TRP A 71 6.23 18.39 -1.85
C TRP A 71 6.48 18.00 -3.29
N GLU A 72 7.67 17.46 -3.54
CA GLU A 72 8.07 16.90 -4.83
C GLU A 72 8.62 15.48 -4.61
N PRO A 73 8.50 14.58 -5.59
CA PRO A 73 9.21 13.32 -5.53
C PRO A 73 10.72 13.56 -5.40
N SER A 74 11.34 12.81 -4.49
CA SER A 74 12.77 12.89 -4.18
C SER A 74 13.64 12.22 -5.24
N THR A 75 13.09 11.29 -6.00
CA THR A 75 13.78 10.55 -7.07
C THR A 75 13.32 11.02 -8.44
N GLU A 76 14.27 11.15 -9.38
CA GLU A 76 13.95 11.53 -10.77
C GLU A 76 13.05 10.47 -11.44
N ARG A 77 13.28 9.19 -11.14
CA ARG A 77 12.49 8.08 -11.67
C ARG A 77 11.00 8.24 -11.36
N VAL A 78 10.65 8.65 -10.13
CA VAL A 78 9.25 8.86 -9.75
C VAL A 78 8.67 10.09 -10.44
N ARG A 79 9.43 11.18 -10.62
CA ARG A 79 8.98 12.35 -11.39
C ARG A 79 8.58 11.95 -12.82
N VAL A 80 9.45 11.17 -13.48
CA VAL A 80 9.20 10.66 -14.84
C VAL A 80 7.95 9.78 -14.87
N LEU A 81 7.80 8.83 -13.93
CA LEU A 81 6.63 7.93 -13.90
C LEU A 81 5.29 8.69 -13.79
N PHE A 82 5.22 9.71 -12.94
CA PHE A 82 4.00 10.51 -12.81
C PHE A 82 3.75 11.38 -14.04
N ALA A 83 4.80 11.92 -14.66
CA ALA A 83 4.69 12.70 -15.89
C ALA A 83 4.21 11.84 -17.08
N GLU A 84 4.80 10.66 -17.27
CA GLU A 84 4.40 9.70 -18.32
C GLU A 84 2.97 9.19 -18.12
N ALA A 85 2.54 9.03 -16.87
CA ALA A 85 1.16 8.67 -16.54
C ALA A 85 0.17 9.82 -16.71
N GLY A 86 0.63 11.06 -17.00
CA GLY A 86 -0.22 12.24 -17.09
C GLY A 86 -0.85 12.66 -15.76
N VAL A 87 -0.27 12.25 -14.63
CA VAL A 87 -0.80 12.52 -13.29
C VAL A 87 -0.13 13.76 -12.70
N ARG A 88 -0.89 14.86 -12.59
CA ARG A 88 -0.44 16.06 -11.88
C ARG A 88 -0.41 15.83 -10.38
N LEU A 89 0.77 15.89 -9.78
CA LEU A 89 0.94 15.86 -8.33
C LEU A 89 0.38 17.15 -7.69
N PRO A 90 -0.34 17.05 -6.55
CA PRO A 90 -0.87 18.22 -5.85
C PRO A 90 0.28 19.05 -5.25
N THR A 91 0.31 20.32 -5.60
CA THR A 91 1.29 21.30 -5.09
C THR A 91 0.91 21.79 -3.70
N GLN A 92 1.85 22.45 -3.03
CA GLN A 92 1.60 23.12 -1.73
C GLN A 92 0.41 24.08 -1.81
N ARG A 93 0.28 24.81 -2.92
CA ARG A 93 -0.83 25.73 -3.16
C ARG A 93 -2.17 24.99 -3.26
N ASP A 94 -2.23 23.89 -4.02
CA ASP A 94 -3.44 23.08 -4.14
C ASP A 94 -3.93 22.59 -2.75
N TRP A 95 -2.99 22.22 -1.87
CA TRP A 95 -3.30 21.83 -0.49
C TRP A 95 -3.76 22.99 0.39
N GLN A 96 -3.21 24.20 0.22
CA GLN A 96 -3.65 25.40 0.93
C GLN A 96 -5.09 25.76 0.53
N GLU A 97 -5.37 25.76 -0.77
CA GLU A 97 -6.73 26.02 -1.29
C GLU A 97 -7.73 24.96 -0.80
N LEU A 98 -7.33 23.69 -0.79
CA LEU A 98 -8.17 22.62 -0.25
C LEU A 98 -8.42 22.77 1.25
N ARG A 99 -7.39 23.11 2.04
CA ARG A 99 -7.54 23.38 3.49
C ARG A 99 -8.59 24.47 3.70
N ASP A 100 -8.49 25.59 3.00
CA ASP A 100 -9.37 26.74 3.19
C ASP A 100 -10.82 26.36 2.83
N SER A 101 -11.02 25.61 1.75
CA SER A 101 -12.34 25.06 1.37
C SER A 101 -12.90 24.08 2.39
N VAL A 102 -12.05 23.22 2.99
CA VAL A 102 -12.46 22.26 4.01
C VAL A 102 -12.84 22.94 5.31
N VAL A 103 -12.08 23.95 5.74
CA VAL A 103 -12.42 24.74 6.93
C VAL A 103 -13.75 25.49 6.71
N ALA A 104 -13.98 26.03 5.51
CA ALA A 104 -15.20 26.78 5.20
C ALA A 104 -16.45 25.89 5.03
N HIS A 105 -16.31 24.69 4.46
CA HIS A 105 -17.46 23.89 4.00
C HIS A 105 -17.55 22.49 4.59
N GLY A 106 -16.51 22.02 5.27
CA GLY A 106 -16.44 20.71 5.88
C GLY A 106 -16.17 19.55 4.93
N LEU A 107 -16.25 18.34 5.49
CA LEU A 107 -16.14 17.08 4.76
C LEU A 107 -17.40 16.24 4.96
N TYR A 108 -17.83 15.56 3.90
CA TYR A 108 -19.01 14.69 3.98
C TYR A 108 -18.73 13.38 4.73
N ASN A 109 -17.51 12.85 4.59
CA ASN A 109 -17.07 11.60 5.17
C ASN A 109 -16.08 11.88 6.30
N GLN A 110 -16.27 11.22 7.44
CA GLN A 110 -15.33 11.32 8.56
C GLN A 110 -14.00 10.62 8.26
N ASN A 111 -14.06 9.49 7.56
CA ASN A 111 -12.91 8.68 7.19
C ASN A 111 -12.99 8.30 5.69
N LEU A 112 -11.85 8.15 5.04
CA LEU A 112 -11.73 8.05 3.58
C LEU A 112 -10.98 6.80 3.13
N GLN A 113 -9.86 6.47 3.75
CA GLN A 113 -8.94 5.44 3.29
C GLN A 113 -8.67 4.41 4.37
N ALA A 114 -8.75 3.13 3.98
CA ALA A 114 -8.28 1.99 4.76
C ALA A 114 -7.73 0.94 3.79
N VAL A 115 -6.54 0.40 4.06
CA VAL A 115 -5.89 -0.59 3.19
C VAL A 115 -6.08 -1.98 3.80
N ALA A 116 -7.19 -2.62 3.42
CA ALA A 116 -7.53 -3.99 3.80
C ALA A 116 -6.68 -5.03 3.05
N PRO A 117 -6.55 -6.27 3.55
CA PRO A 117 -5.94 -7.35 2.78
C PRO A 117 -6.86 -7.71 1.61
N ASN A 118 -6.28 -7.95 0.43
CA ASN A 118 -7.01 -8.39 -0.74
C ASN A 118 -6.81 -9.91 -0.88
N GLY A 119 -7.82 -10.69 -0.47
CA GLY A 119 -7.82 -12.15 -0.62
C GLY A 119 -8.14 -12.56 -2.06
N SER A 120 -9.19 -13.36 -2.27
CA SER A 120 -9.52 -13.90 -3.60
C SER A 120 -9.78 -12.82 -4.68
N ILE A 121 -10.19 -11.61 -4.29
CA ILE A 121 -10.42 -10.49 -5.22
C ILE A 121 -9.14 -10.03 -5.91
N ALA A 122 -7.96 -10.25 -5.32
CA ALA A 122 -6.68 -9.91 -5.94
C ALA A 122 -6.42 -10.76 -7.19
N TYR A 123 -6.79 -12.05 -7.16
CA TYR A 123 -6.65 -12.93 -8.32
C TYR A 123 -7.58 -12.51 -9.46
N ILE A 124 -8.84 -12.15 -9.15
CA ILE A 124 -9.81 -11.68 -10.14
C ILE A 124 -9.34 -10.37 -10.79
N ASN A 125 -8.79 -9.45 -9.99
CA ASN A 125 -8.28 -8.17 -10.48
C ASN A 125 -6.90 -8.29 -11.17
N HIS A 126 -6.27 -9.46 -11.11
CA HIS A 126 -4.89 -9.68 -11.52
C HIS A 126 -3.91 -8.68 -10.85
N ALA A 127 -3.97 -8.62 -9.52
CA ALA A 127 -3.21 -7.71 -8.68
C ALA A 127 -2.41 -8.47 -7.61
N THR A 128 -1.23 -7.97 -7.24
CA THR A 128 -0.59 -8.43 -5.99
C THR A 128 -1.43 -8.00 -4.79
N ALA A 129 -1.52 -8.85 -3.77
CA ALA A 129 -2.33 -8.57 -2.59
C ALA A 129 -1.79 -7.33 -1.83
N SER A 130 -2.69 -6.40 -1.49
CA SER A 130 -2.37 -5.18 -0.71
C SER A 130 -1.17 -4.39 -1.31
N ILE A 131 -0.40 -3.73 -0.44
CA ILE A 131 0.82 -3.02 -0.79
C ILE A 131 2.10 -3.75 -0.34
N HIS A 132 1.99 -4.92 0.28
CA HIS A 132 3.14 -5.74 0.65
C HIS A 132 3.67 -6.55 -0.55
N PRO A 133 4.88 -7.13 -0.48
CA PRO A 133 5.41 -7.95 -1.54
C PRO A 133 4.61 -9.24 -1.76
N VAL A 134 4.92 -9.94 -2.86
CA VAL A 134 4.29 -11.23 -3.15
C VAL A 134 4.85 -12.29 -2.19
N PRO A 135 4.03 -13.22 -1.67
CA PRO A 135 4.54 -14.30 -0.82
C PRO A 135 5.30 -15.37 -1.61
N ALA A 136 5.10 -15.42 -2.93
CA ALA A 136 5.81 -16.27 -3.88
C ALA A 136 5.65 -15.69 -5.30
N ARG A 137 6.56 -16.03 -6.21
CA ARG A 137 6.47 -15.67 -7.64
C ARG A 137 5.27 -16.34 -8.32
N ILE A 138 5.08 -17.62 -8.04
CA ILE A 138 3.89 -18.40 -8.40
C ILE A 138 3.23 -18.81 -7.09
N GLU A 139 2.07 -18.22 -6.80
CA GLU A 139 1.30 -18.61 -5.62
C GLU A 139 0.53 -19.90 -5.89
N ILE A 140 0.66 -20.88 -5.00
CA ILE A 140 -0.05 -22.15 -5.09
C ILE A 140 -1.15 -22.18 -4.05
N ARG A 141 -2.39 -22.36 -4.48
CA ARG A 141 -3.54 -22.51 -3.58
C ARG A 141 -4.18 -23.88 -3.71
N LYS A 142 -4.61 -24.42 -2.58
CA LYS A 142 -5.45 -25.63 -2.56
C LYS A 142 -6.90 -25.24 -2.82
N GLU A 143 -7.47 -25.67 -3.94
CA GLU A 143 -8.87 -25.40 -4.29
C GLU A 143 -9.65 -26.70 -4.47
N GLY A 144 -10.44 -27.05 -3.46
CA GLY A 144 -11.46 -28.10 -3.50
C GLY A 144 -11.08 -29.34 -4.31
N LYS A 145 -11.93 -29.68 -5.29
CA LYS A 145 -11.76 -30.86 -6.16
C LYS A 145 -10.66 -30.70 -7.22
N ILE A 146 -10.17 -29.49 -7.47
CA ILE A 146 -9.13 -29.17 -8.47
C ILE A 146 -7.74 -29.50 -7.91
N GLY A 147 -7.63 -29.66 -6.58
CA GLY A 147 -6.37 -29.94 -5.92
C GLY A 147 -5.58 -28.65 -5.75
N ARG A 148 -4.88 -28.19 -6.79
CA ARG A 148 -4.00 -27.01 -6.74
C ARG A 148 -4.21 -26.09 -7.94
N VAL A 149 -4.24 -24.79 -7.66
CA VAL A 149 -4.28 -23.74 -8.68
C VAL A 149 -3.05 -22.85 -8.50
N CYS A 150 -2.37 -22.57 -9.62
CA CYS A 150 -1.22 -21.68 -9.67
C CYS A 150 -1.63 -20.29 -10.16
N PHE A 151 -1.15 -19.27 -9.45
CA PHE A 151 -1.37 -17.87 -9.74
C PHE A 151 -0.02 -17.18 -9.95
N PRO A 152 0.40 -16.93 -11.20
CA PRO A 152 1.59 -16.14 -11.45
C PRO A 152 1.37 -14.68 -11.03
N ALA A 153 2.40 -14.06 -10.45
CA ALA A 153 2.36 -12.64 -10.11
C ALA A 153 2.09 -11.78 -11.36
N PRO A 154 1.29 -10.70 -11.26
CA PRO A 154 0.96 -9.86 -12.40
C PRO A 154 2.20 -9.17 -12.96
N HIS A 155 2.25 -9.05 -14.29
CA HIS A 155 3.37 -8.48 -15.05
C HIS A 155 4.71 -9.23 -14.92
N MET A 156 4.73 -10.41 -14.31
CA MET A 156 5.92 -11.23 -14.22
C MET A 156 6.19 -11.96 -15.54
N THR A 157 7.44 -11.90 -15.97
CA THR A 157 8.00 -12.51 -17.18
C THR A 157 9.38 -13.05 -16.85
N ASP A 158 9.95 -13.89 -17.70
CA ASP A 158 11.30 -14.43 -17.49
C ASP A 158 12.37 -13.33 -17.42
N ASP A 159 12.16 -12.21 -18.12
CA ASP A 159 13.09 -11.08 -18.19
C ASP A 159 13.07 -10.14 -16.97
N ASN A 160 12.11 -10.29 -16.05
CA ASN A 160 11.98 -9.41 -14.88
C ASN A 160 11.82 -10.14 -13.54
N LEU A 161 12.14 -11.44 -13.49
CA LEU A 161 12.03 -12.27 -12.28
C LEU A 161 12.77 -11.70 -11.05
N GLU A 162 13.86 -10.96 -11.27
CA GLU A 162 14.65 -10.34 -10.21
C GLU A 162 13.89 -9.26 -9.42
N PHE A 163 12.82 -8.69 -9.99
CA PHE A 163 11.98 -7.69 -9.34
C PHE A 163 10.84 -8.31 -8.53
N PHE A 164 10.65 -9.63 -8.61
CA PHE A 164 9.65 -10.38 -7.85
C PHE A 164 10.32 -11.23 -6.76
N GLN A 165 11.17 -10.60 -5.94
CA GLN A 165 11.67 -11.21 -4.70
C GLN A 165 10.49 -11.44 -3.75
N ASP A 166 10.45 -12.59 -3.08
CA ASP A 166 9.32 -12.87 -2.20
C ASP A 166 9.39 -12.06 -0.89
N ALA A 167 8.26 -11.97 -0.18
CA ALA A 167 8.17 -11.18 1.04
C ALA A 167 9.10 -11.67 2.16
N TYR A 168 9.54 -12.93 2.13
CA TYR A 168 10.50 -13.49 3.08
C TYR A 168 11.92 -13.01 2.75
N GLU A 169 12.28 -12.99 1.46
CA GLU A 169 13.58 -12.48 0.98
C GLU A 169 13.71 -10.96 1.14
N ILE A 170 12.63 -10.20 0.95
CA ILE A 170 12.63 -8.74 1.11
C ILE A 170 12.83 -8.32 2.57
N GLY A 171 12.29 -9.10 3.51
CA GLY A 171 12.43 -8.88 4.94
C GLY A 171 11.52 -7.79 5.51
N TYR A 172 11.32 -7.83 6.83
CA TYR A 172 10.32 -7.02 7.51
C TYR A 172 10.61 -5.51 7.48
N GLU A 173 11.88 -5.09 7.42
CA GLU A 173 12.27 -3.68 7.48
C GLU A 173 11.72 -2.90 6.28
N LYS A 174 11.98 -3.40 5.07
CA LYS A 174 11.49 -2.81 3.81
C LYS A 174 9.97 -2.79 3.72
N ILE A 175 9.31 -3.83 4.23
CA ILE A 175 7.84 -3.89 4.28
C ILE A 175 7.33 -2.79 5.22
N ILE A 176 7.88 -2.69 6.43
CA ILE A 176 7.51 -1.65 7.40
C ILE A 176 7.77 -0.25 6.83
N ASP A 177 8.89 -0.04 6.17
CA ASP A 177 9.23 1.26 5.56
C ASP A 177 8.22 1.68 4.50
N THR A 178 7.82 0.75 3.64
CA THR A 178 6.81 1.00 2.61
C THR A 178 5.46 1.34 3.24
N TYR A 179 5.06 0.60 4.28
CA TYR A 179 3.83 0.90 5.01
C TYR A 179 3.92 2.22 5.77
N ALA A 180 5.08 2.60 6.29
CA ALA A 180 5.29 3.87 6.98
C ALA A 180 5.13 5.06 6.01
N ALA A 181 5.62 4.94 4.78
CA ALA A 181 5.39 5.93 3.73
C ALA A 181 3.88 6.12 3.46
N ALA A 182 3.11 5.04 3.32
CA ALA A 182 1.66 5.11 3.12
C ALA A 182 0.90 5.60 4.38
N THR A 183 1.34 5.22 5.58
CA THR A 183 0.66 5.50 6.86
C THR A 183 0.50 7.00 7.14
N ARG A 184 1.39 7.83 6.59
CA ARG A 184 1.30 9.30 6.67
C ARG A 184 0.03 9.88 6.05
N HIS A 185 -0.54 9.18 5.08
CA HIS A 185 -1.61 9.70 4.21
C HIS A 185 -2.93 8.96 4.35
N VAL A 186 -2.89 7.71 4.83
CA VAL A 186 -4.08 6.91 5.13
C VAL A 186 -4.62 7.31 6.49
N ASP A 187 -5.85 7.79 6.57
CA ASP A 187 -6.48 8.29 7.80
C ASP A 187 -6.83 7.17 8.78
N GLN A 188 -7.28 6.00 8.30
CA GLN A 188 -7.52 4.83 9.15
C GLN A 188 -6.25 3.97 9.29
N GLY A 189 -6.31 2.67 8.94
CA GLY A 189 -5.21 1.72 9.08
C GLY A 189 -4.91 0.94 7.81
N LEU A 190 -3.79 0.22 7.85
CA LEU A 190 -3.35 -0.69 6.81
C LEU A 190 -3.06 -2.06 7.42
N SER A 191 -3.57 -3.13 6.82
CA SER A 191 -3.27 -4.49 7.28
C SER A 191 -1.84 -4.87 6.89
N LEU A 192 -0.93 -4.71 7.85
CA LEU A 192 0.49 -5.02 7.72
C LEU A 192 0.79 -6.45 8.20
N THR A 193 1.16 -7.32 7.26
CA THR A 193 1.68 -8.66 7.55
C THR A 193 3.20 -8.65 7.48
N LEU A 194 3.85 -9.23 8.49
CA LEU A 194 5.29 -9.46 8.50
C LEU A 194 5.59 -10.91 8.16
N PHE A 195 6.59 -11.12 7.32
CA PHE A 195 6.97 -12.44 6.80
C PHE A 195 8.33 -12.81 7.35
N PHE A 196 8.43 -14.00 7.92
CA PHE A 196 9.63 -14.53 8.55
C PHE A 196 9.88 -15.95 8.07
N THR A 197 11.15 -16.32 7.94
CA THR A 197 11.57 -17.71 7.76
C THR A 197 11.35 -18.50 9.06
N ASP A 198 11.39 -19.83 8.95
CA ASP A 198 11.13 -20.77 10.04
C ASP A 198 12.20 -20.78 11.14
N ASP A 199 13.39 -20.25 10.86
CA ASP A 199 14.48 -20.05 11.81
C ASP A 199 14.36 -18.75 12.64
N ALA A 200 13.36 -17.90 12.37
CA ALA A 200 13.16 -16.64 13.07
C ALA A 200 12.86 -16.83 14.56
N THR A 201 13.57 -16.10 15.42
CA THR A 201 13.35 -16.18 16.87
C THR A 201 12.24 -15.23 17.33
N THR A 202 11.70 -15.48 18.53
CA THR A 202 10.77 -14.53 19.18
C THR A 202 11.40 -13.15 19.41
N ARG A 203 12.73 -13.08 19.56
CA ARG A 203 13.48 -11.83 19.65
C ARG A 203 13.48 -11.06 18.34
N ASP A 204 13.55 -11.75 17.19
CA ASP A 204 13.51 -11.10 15.88
C ASP A 204 12.13 -10.53 15.57
N ILE A 205 11.07 -11.27 15.92
CA ILE A 205 9.70 -10.78 15.85
C ILE A 205 9.53 -9.53 16.74
N ASN A 206 10.07 -9.57 17.97
CA ASN A 206 10.00 -8.43 18.89
C ASN A 206 10.74 -7.19 18.36
N LYS A 207 11.94 -7.37 17.75
CA LYS A 207 12.66 -6.28 17.08
C LYS A 207 11.82 -5.65 15.96
N ALA A 208 11.16 -6.47 15.14
CA ALA A 208 10.30 -5.96 14.08
C ALA A 208 9.08 -5.18 14.61
N HIS A 209 8.48 -5.62 15.72
CA HIS A 209 7.41 -4.87 16.38
C HIS A 209 7.89 -3.51 16.92
N ILE A 210 9.06 -3.48 17.56
CA ILE A 210 9.66 -2.23 18.05
C ILE A 210 10.00 -1.31 16.87
N TYR A 211 10.51 -1.86 15.77
CA TYR A 211 10.80 -1.09 14.55
C TYR A 211 9.51 -0.50 13.95
N ALA A 212 8.45 -1.29 13.79
CA ALA A 212 7.14 -0.83 13.34
C ALA A 212 6.60 0.32 14.20
N TRP A 213 6.65 0.17 15.52
CA TRP A 213 6.23 1.20 16.46
C TRP A 213 7.05 2.50 16.29
N ARG A 214 8.39 2.40 16.23
CA ARG A 214 9.26 3.56 16.02
C ARG A 214 9.02 4.27 14.69
N LYS A 215 8.59 3.54 13.66
CA LYS A 215 8.27 4.08 12.32
C LYS A 215 6.86 4.64 12.21
N GLY A 216 6.07 4.62 13.29
CA GLY A 216 4.72 5.20 13.33
C GLY A 216 3.64 4.32 12.72
N ILE A 217 3.87 3.02 12.59
CA ILE A 217 2.86 2.06 12.12
C ILE A 217 1.69 2.03 13.11
N LYS A 218 0.46 2.15 12.57
CA LYS A 218 -0.78 2.20 13.36
C LYS A 218 -1.22 0.83 13.89
N SER A 219 -0.99 -0.24 13.14
CA SER A 219 -1.37 -1.60 13.53
C SER A 219 -0.54 -2.66 12.81
N LEU A 220 -0.48 -3.86 13.43
CA LEU A 220 0.08 -5.07 12.83
C LEU A 220 -1.05 -6.10 12.70
N TYR A 221 -1.07 -6.84 11.60
CA TYR A 221 -2.13 -7.80 11.30
C TYR A 221 -1.71 -9.24 11.63
N TYR A 222 -0.71 -9.77 10.93
CA TYR A 222 -0.19 -11.11 11.17
C TYR A 222 1.33 -11.15 11.10
N VAL A 223 1.90 -12.10 11.83
CA VAL A 223 3.26 -12.60 11.60
C VAL A 223 3.10 -13.95 10.91
N ARG A 224 3.64 -14.07 9.68
CA ARG A 224 3.59 -15.28 8.88
C ARG A 224 4.97 -15.92 8.84
N LEU A 225 5.08 -17.10 9.43
CA LEU A 225 6.27 -17.94 9.29
C LEU A 225 6.20 -18.75 7.99
N ARG A 226 7.33 -18.91 7.31
CA ARG A 226 7.42 -19.78 6.13
C ARG A 226 7.15 -21.20 6.58
N GLN A 227 6.10 -21.81 6.05
CA GLN A 227 5.84 -23.24 6.26
C GLN A 227 6.45 -24.01 5.10
N LEU A 228 7.29 -24.99 5.40
CA LEU A 228 7.77 -25.94 4.40
C LEU A 228 6.58 -26.69 3.80
N ALA A 229 6.66 -26.96 2.49
CA ALA A 229 5.73 -27.90 1.87
C ALA A 229 5.91 -29.27 2.54
N LEU A 230 4.81 -29.88 3.00
CA LEU A 230 4.85 -31.23 3.55
C LEU A 230 5.42 -32.19 2.49
N GLU A 231 6.38 -33.03 2.89
CA GLU A 231 6.88 -34.14 2.05
C GLU A 231 5.70 -35.00 1.55
N GLY A 232 5.75 -35.42 0.28
CA GLY A 232 4.64 -36.14 -0.38
C GLY A 232 3.62 -35.25 -1.10
N THR A 233 3.96 -33.98 -1.36
CA THR A 233 3.12 -33.05 -2.11
C THR A 233 3.69 -32.61 -3.47
N GLU A 234 4.34 -33.54 -4.15
CA GLU A 234 4.89 -33.34 -5.49
C GLU A 234 3.80 -33.05 -6.54
N VAL A 235 4.24 -32.37 -7.61
CA VAL A 235 3.42 -31.57 -8.52
C VAL A 235 2.85 -32.43 -9.66
N ASP A 236 1.98 -33.39 -9.33
CA ASP A 236 1.19 -34.09 -10.34
C ASP A 236 -0.17 -33.41 -10.52
N GLY A 237 -0.39 -32.76 -11.68
CA GLY A 237 -1.69 -32.23 -12.10
C GLY A 237 -2.00 -30.79 -11.69
N VAL A 238 -1.19 -29.82 -12.14
CA VAL A 238 -1.48 -28.38 -11.99
C VAL A 238 -2.28 -27.85 -13.17
N VAL A 239 -3.39 -27.16 -12.88
CA VAL A 239 -4.17 -26.43 -13.90
C VAL A 239 -3.81 -24.95 -13.83
N SER A 240 -3.37 -24.38 -14.96
CA SER A 240 -3.10 -22.94 -15.08
C SER A 240 -4.41 -22.17 -15.22
N SER A 241 -4.55 -21.04 -14.53
CA SER A 241 -5.74 -20.17 -14.58
C SER A 241 -5.63 -19.02 -15.59
N THR A 242 -4.54 -18.94 -16.35
CA THR A 242 -4.38 -17.97 -17.44
C THR A 242 -4.96 -18.52 -18.75
N ARG A 243 -5.94 -17.82 -19.32
CA ARG A 243 -6.29 -17.90 -20.74
C ARG A 243 -5.56 -16.80 -21.49
#